data_AF-A0A916VMW2-F1
#
_entry.id   AF-A0A916VMW2-F1
#
_cell.length_a   1.000
_cell.length_b   1.000
_cell.length_c   1.000
_cell.angle_alpha   90.00
_cell.angle_beta   90.00
_cell.angle_gamma   90.00
#
_symmetry.space_group_name_H-M   'P 1'
#
loop_
_entity.id
_entity.type
_entity.pdbx_description
1 polymer ?
#
loop_
_entity_poly.entity_id
_entity_poly.type
_entity_poly.pdbx_seq_one_letter_code
_entity_poly.pdbx_strand_id
1 'polypeptide(L)'
;MQLVPSTLLALLLVVMLMKQGPQQGLHWFFIMSPFGAAAAFNMPAVGGASIGIIDLGGLVLFALVFSGSNGPARTVGTMRPGQPGFYLLLLTIYCIVTTLIFPRLFAYQTEVFGISRADNKTEIISVFLRPTTGNITQLFRLMLDVLAFFAVATLFRTKPDFDKVLNAMIAATVVNFMLG
;
A
#
# COMPACT_ATOMS: atom_id res chain seq x y z
N MET A 1 0.96 19.04 -5.39
CA MET A 1 0.11 18.13 -4.60
C MET A 1 -1.24 18.78 -4.43
N GLN A 2 -2.32 18.02 -4.52
CA GLN A 2 -3.69 18.53 -4.30
C GLN A 2 -4.26 17.90 -3.02
N LEU A 3 -4.68 18.76 -2.10
CA LEU A 3 -5.39 18.37 -0.89
C LEU A 3 -6.85 18.02 -1.23
N VAL A 4 -7.37 17.00 -0.57
CA VAL A 4 -8.74 16.49 -0.73
C VAL A 4 -9.40 16.40 0.65
N PRO A 5 -10.75 16.31 0.76
CA PRO A 5 -11.40 16.25 2.07
C PRO A 5 -10.88 15.12 2.97
N SER A 6 -10.55 13.98 2.37
CA SER A 6 -9.96 12.81 3.04
C SER A 6 -8.52 13.02 3.54
N THR A 7 -7.84 14.12 3.16
CA THR A 7 -6.51 14.45 3.69
C THR A 7 -6.54 14.64 5.21
N LEU A 8 -7.66 15.13 5.77
CA LEU A 8 -7.79 15.29 7.22
C LEU A 8 -7.75 13.94 7.95
N LEU A 9 -8.37 12.91 7.38
CA LEU A 9 -8.33 11.55 7.94
C LEU A 9 -6.91 10.97 7.86
N ALA A 10 -6.21 11.20 6.75
CA ALA A 10 -4.80 10.82 6.61
C ALA A 10 -3.91 11.49 7.67
N LEU A 11 -4.07 12.80 7.89
CA LEU A 11 -3.32 13.51 8.93
C LEU A 11 -3.64 12.99 10.33
N LEU A 12 -4.92 12.72 10.62
CA LEU A 12 -5.33 12.13 11.89
C LEU A 12 -4.66 10.77 12.11
N LEU A 13 -4.65 9.91 11.10
CA LEU A 13 -3.97 8.61 11.16
C LEU A 13 -2.48 8.78 11.46
N VAL A 14 -1.79 9.65 10.72
CA VAL A 14 -0.35 9.91 10.93
C VAL A 14 -0.08 10.42 12.34
N VAL A 15 -0.84 11.40 12.82
CA VAL A 15 -0.67 11.96 14.17
C VAL A 15 -0.90 10.89 15.24
N MET A 16 -1.93 10.06 15.08
CA MET A 16 -2.23 8.99 16.02
C MET A 16 -1.13 7.91 16.03
N LEU A 17 -0.63 7.50 14.86
CA LEU A 17 0.50 6.57 14.74
C LEU A 17 1.77 7.12 15.43
N MET A 18 2.09 8.39 15.20
CA MET A 18 3.27 9.02 15.79
C MET A 18 3.14 9.17 17.31
N LYS A 19 1.95 9.51 17.83
CA LYS A 19 1.72 9.68 19.27
C LYS A 19 1.69 8.37 20.05
N GLN A 20 1.07 7.33 19.48
CA GLN A 20 0.83 6.06 20.18
C GLN A 20 1.93 5.02 19.89
N GLY A 21 2.79 5.28 18.91
CA GLY A 21 3.83 4.37 18.48
C GLY A 21 3.28 3.18 17.68
N PRO A 22 4.15 2.27 17.21
CA PRO A 22 3.77 1.30 16.18
C PRO A 22 2.89 0.15 16.71
N GLN A 23 2.96 -0.17 18.00
CA GLN A 23 2.16 -1.24 18.60
C GLN A 23 0.73 -0.81 18.90
N GLN A 24 0.56 0.31 19.61
CA GLN A 24 -0.77 0.85 19.89
C GLN A 24 -1.35 1.47 18.62
N GLY A 25 -0.60 2.25 17.84
CA GLY A 25 -1.10 2.87 16.62
C GLY A 25 -1.66 1.89 15.56
N LEU A 26 -1.37 0.59 15.66
CA LEU A 26 -1.92 -0.43 14.79
C LEU A 26 -3.46 -0.44 14.76
N HIS A 27 -4.16 -0.17 15.87
CA HIS A 27 -5.65 -0.12 15.83
C HIS A 27 -6.15 1.01 14.94
N TRP A 28 -5.49 2.17 14.93
CA TRP A 28 -5.86 3.29 14.05
C TRP A 28 -5.61 2.93 12.58
N PHE A 29 -4.52 2.23 12.30
CA PHE A 29 -4.22 1.75 10.95
C PHE A 29 -5.34 0.84 10.41
N PHE A 30 -5.82 -0.11 11.22
CA PHE A 30 -6.94 -0.98 10.84
C PHE A 30 -8.28 -0.24 10.76
N ILE A 31 -8.60 0.64 11.73
CA ILE A 31 -9.84 1.43 11.70
C ILE A 31 -9.94 2.30 10.43
N MET A 32 -8.80 2.75 9.91
CA MET A 32 -8.73 3.57 8.70
C MET A 32 -8.68 2.75 7.40
N SER A 33 -8.49 1.43 7.46
CA SER A 33 -8.39 0.58 6.27
C SER A 33 -9.64 0.54 5.38
N PRO A 34 -10.89 0.67 5.90
CA PRO A 34 -12.09 0.77 5.05
C PRO A 34 -12.07 2.00 4.15
N PHE A 35 -11.35 3.05 4.54
CA PHE A 35 -11.13 4.24 3.71
C PHE A 35 -9.98 4.05 2.71
N GLY A 36 -9.59 2.82 2.38
CA GLY A 36 -8.45 2.52 1.50
C GLY A 36 -8.58 3.11 0.09
N ALA A 37 -9.80 3.31 -0.40
CA ALA A 37 -10.04 4.00 -1.69
C ALA A 37 -9.93 5.52 -1.60
N ALA A 38 -9.94 6.09 -0.39
CA ALA A 38 -9.83 7.53 -0.20
C ALA A 38 -8.38 7.99 -0.32
N ALA A 39 -8.15 9.02 -1.12
CA ALA A 39 -6.82 9.59 -1.31
C ALA A 39 -6.42 10.43 -0.08
N ALA A 40 -5.19 10.27 0.40
CA ALA A 40 -4.55 11.22 1.29
C ALA A 40 -4.22 12.52 0.53
N PHE A 41 -3.65 12.40 -0.66
CA PHE A 41 -3.43 13.52 -1.58
C PHE A 41 -3.18 13.02 -3.01
N ASN A 42 -3.48 13.86 -3.99
CA ASN A 42 -3.29 13.55 -5.39
C ASN A 42 -1.97 14.16 -5.91
N MET A 43 -1.34 13.45 -6.84
CA MET A 43 -0.12 13.83 -7.53
C MET A 43 -0.36 13.93 -9.05
N PRO A 44 -1.00 15.03 -9.53
CA PRO A 44 -1.26 15.21 -10.95
C PRO A 44 0.01 15.13 -11.82
N ALA A 45 1.13 15.64 -11.30
CA ALA A 45 2.42 15.62 -11.98
C ALA A 45 3.02 14.22 -12.19
N VAL A 46 2.53 13.20 -11.48
CA VAL A 46 2.99 11.80 -11.56
C VAL A 46 1.89 10.95 -12.22
N GLY A 47 1.41 11.41 -13.38
CA GLY A 47 0.40 10.69 -14.17
C GLY A 47 -0.97 10.54 -13.48
N GLY A 48 -1.33 11.47 -12.60
CA GLY A 48 -2.60 11.41 -11.85
C GLY A 48 -2.61 10.39 -10.70
N ALA A 49 -1.45 9.92 -10.26
CA ALA A 49 -1.34 9.01 -9.12
C ALA A 49 -1.94 9.62 -7.85
N SER A 50 -2.53 8.77 -7.01
CA SER A 50 -3.07 9.15 -5.71
C SER A 50 -2.49 8.24 -4.64
N ILE A 51 -1.94 8.83 -3.57
CA ILE A 51 -1.53 8.10 -2.37
C ILE A 51 -2.77 7.97 -1.49
N GLY A 52 -3.17 6.74 -1.16
CA GLY A 52 -4.29 6.45 -0.29
C GLY A 52 -4.01 6.82 1.17
N ILE A 53 -5.08 6.94 1.97
CA ILE A 53 -4.97 7.09 3.44
C ILE A 53 -4.16 5.92 4.01
N ILE A 54 -4.50 4.69 3.61
CA ILE A 54 -3.86 3.49 4.13
C ILE A 54 -2.41 3.35 3.66
N ASP A 55 -2.12 3.73 2.42
CA ASP A 55 -0.76 3.74 1.87
C ASP A 55 0.17 4.64 2.71
N LEU A 56 -0.30 5.85 3.03
CA LEU A 56 0.44 6.79 3.87
C LEU A 56 0.59 6.25 5.31
N GLY A 57 -0.48 5.68 5.86
CA GLY A 57 -0.45 5.03 7.17
C GLY A 57 0.56 3.89 7.22
N GLY A 58 0.63 3.08 6.16
CA GLY A 58 1.54 1.94 6.04
C GLY A 58 3.00 2.40 5.95
N LEU A 59 3.26 3.46 5.19
CA LEU A 59 4.58 4.10 5.12
C LEU A 59 5.03 4.64 6.48
N VAL A 60 4.16 5.35 7.20
CA VAL A 60 4.47 5.88 8.54
C VAL A 60 4.67 4.76 9.54
N LEU A 61 3.81 3.74 9.53
CA LEU A 61 3.94 2.57 10.39
C LEU A 61 5.27 1.84 10.13
N PHE A 62 5.63 1.66 8.86
CA PHE A 62 6.93 1.10 8.47
C PHE A 62 8.07 1.96 8.98
N ALA A 63 8.02 3.29 8.80
CA ALA A 63 9.06 4.20 9.27
C ALA A 63 9.23 4.12 10.80
N LEU A 64 8.14 4.02 11.56
CA LEU A 64 8.18 3.86 13.02
C LEU A 64 8.79 2.52 13.44
N VAL A 65 8.42 1.42 12.77
CA VAL A 65 8.99 0.08 13.03
C VAL A 65 10.47 0.05 12.69
N PHE A 66 10.84 0.61 11.54
CA PHE A 66 12.21 0.63 11.03
C PHE A 66 13.12 1.53 11.88
N SER A 67 12.61 2.65 12.39
CA SER A 67 13.36 3.58 13.25
C SER A 67 13.45 3.13 14.71
N GLY A 68 12.70 2.10 15.09
CA GLY A 68 12.73 1.53 16.44
C GLY A 68 14.02 0.77 16.76
N SER A 69 14.17 0.34 18.03
CA SER A 69 15.34 -0.42 18.46
C SER A 69 15.47 -1.75 17.70
N ASN A 70 16.62 -1.97 17.07
CA ASN A 70 16.87 -3.09 16.15
C ASN A 70 15.83 -3.21 15.02
N GLY A 71 15.17 -2.12 14.63
CA GLY A 71 14.15 -2.07 13.58
C GLY A 71 14.59 -2.73 12.28
N PRO A 72 15.72 -2.33 11.67
CA PRO A 72 16.16 -2.88 10.39
C PRO A 72 16.43 -4.39 10.46
N ALA A 73 17.10 -4.85 11.52
CA ALA A 73 17.38 -6.26 11.74
C ALA A 73 16.09 -7.08 11.93
N ARG A 74 15.09 -6.53 12.62
CA ARG A 74 13.78 -7.15 12.80
C ARG A 74 13.00 -7.21 11.49
N THR A 75 13.04 -6.16 10.68
CA THR A 75 12.39 -6.14 9.36
C THR A 75 13.03 -7.14 8.41
N VAL A 76 14.36 -7.18 8.32
CA VAL A 76 15.10 -8.17 7.51
C VAL A 76 14.81 -9.59 7.98
N GLY A 77 14.66 -9.80 9.29
CA GLY A 77 14.29 -11.11 9.81
C GLY A 77 12.92 -11.60 9.32
N THR A 78 12.01 -10.73 8.89
CA THR A 78 10.71 -11.07 8.28
C THR A 78 10.86 -11.53 6.83
N MET A 79 12.00 -11.25 6.19
CA MET A 79 12.35 -11.62 4.81
C MET A 79 13.12 -12.95 4.73
N ARG A 80 13.24 -13.72 5.83
CA ARG A 80 14.02 -14.96 5.85
C ARG A 80 13.39 -16.07 4.98
N PRO A 81 14.19 -16.92 4.32
CA PRO A 81 13.67 -18.06 3.56
C PRO A 81 12.68 -18.90 4.37
N GLY A 82 11.59 -19.32 3.71
CA GLY A 82 10.49 -20.07 4.33
C GLY A 82 9.46 -19.21 5.08
N GLN A 83 9.66 -17.89 5.20
CA GLN A 83 8.67 -16.97 5.74
C GLN A 83 7.85 -16.32 4.62
N PRO A 84 6.58 -15.91 4.88
CA PRO A 84 5.76 -15.23 3.87
C PRO A 84 6.42 -13.99 3.27
N GLY A 85 7.18 -13.23 4.08
CA GLY A 85 7.89 -12.04 3.61
C GLY A 85 9.01 -12.31 2.61
N PHE A 86 9.58 -13.53 2.58
CA PHE A 86 10.56 -13.92 1.56
C PHE A 86 9.90 -14.10 0.20
N TYR A 87 8.76 -14.79 0.14
CA TYR A 87 8.00 -14.97 -1.10
C TYR A 87 7.47 -13.63 -1.62
N LEU A 88 7.02 -12.75 -0.72
CA LEU A 88 6.61 -11.40 -1.10
C LEU A 88 7.80 -10.59 -1.65
N LEU A 89 9.00 -10.73 -1.10
CA LEU A 89 10.21 -10.08 -1.62
C LEU A 89 10.53 -10.58 -3.04
N LEU A 90 10.50 -11.89 -3.28
CA LEU A 90 10.72 -12.46 -4.61
C LEU A 90 9.67 -11.96 -5.61
N LEU A 91 8.39 -11.95 -5.21
CA LEU A 91 7.30 -11.40 -6.02
C LEU A 91 7.53 -9.91 -6.32
N THR A 92 7.97 -9.14 -5.33
CA THR A 92 8.27 -7.71 -5.50
C THR A 92 9.39 -7.49 -6.51
N ILE A 93 10.49 -8.26 -6.41
CA ILE A 93 11.59 -8.21 -7.38
C ILE A 93 11.09 -8.55 -8.78
N TYR A 94 10.28 -9.61 -8.90
CA TYR A 94 9.65 -9.97 -10.17
C TYR A 94 8.79 -8.82 -10.72
N CYS A 95 7.92 -8.22 -9.91
CA CYS A 95 7.08 -7.09 -10.30
C CYS A 95 7.87 -5.86 -10.72
N ILE A 96 9.01 -5.56 -10.06
CA ILE A 96 9.91 -4.47 -10.47
C ILE A 96 10.47 -4.77 -11.86
N VAL A 97 11.00 -5.98 -12.07
CA VAL A 97 11.58 -6.39 -13.35
C VAL A 97 10.54 -6.36 -14.47
N THR A 98 9.36 -6.95 -14.25
CA THR A 98 8.31 -6.98 -15.26
C THR A 98 7.81 -5.58 -15.58
N THR A 99 7.58 -4.73 -14.57
CA THR A 99 7.10 -3.36 -14.78
C THR A 99 8.09 -2.49 -15.58
N LEU A 100 9.39 -2.62 -15.30
CA LEU A 100 10.41 -1.76 -15.92
C LEU A 100 10.87 -2.28 -17.29
N ILE A 101 10.89 -3.59 -17.50
CA ILE A 101 11.50 -4.22 -18.68
C ILE A 101 10.44 -4.70 -19.68
N PHE A 102 9.39 -5.39 -19.24
CA PHE A 102 8.48 -6.10 -20.15
C PHE A 102 7.69 -5.17 -21.07
N PRO A 103 7.18 -4.00 -20.62
CA PRO A 103 6.49 -3.08 -21.51
C PRO A 103 7.34 -2.58 -22.68
N ARG A 104 8.68 -2.64 -22.57
CA ARG A 104 9.60 -2.31 -23.65
C ARG A 104 9.99 -3.53 -24.47
N LEU A 105 10.26 -4.65 -23.80
CA LEU A 105 10.71 -5.89 -24.43
C LEU A 105 9.63 -6.49 -25.36
N PHE A 106 8.38 -6.50 -24.90
CA PHE A 106 7.23 -7.05 -25.64
C PHE A 106 6.35 -5.95 -26.24
N ALA A 107 6.92 -4.76 -26.46
CA ALA A 107 6.20 -3.64 -27.04
C ALA A 107 5.61 -4.05 -28.39
N TYR A 108 4.31 -3.83 -28.58
CA TYR A 108 3.58 -4.18 -29.82
C TYR A 108 3.51 -5.67 -30.18
N GLN A 109 3.98 -6.57 -29.31
CA GLN A 109 3.91 -8.02 -29.49
C GLN A 109 2.83 -8.67 -28.61
N THR A 110 2.35 -7.95 -27.61
CA THR A 110 1.35 -8.42 -26.66
C THR A 110 0.22 -7.43 -26.58
N GLU A 111 -1.01 -7.93 -26.62
CA GLU A 111 -2.21 -7.16 -26.36
C GLU A 111 -2.55 -7.20 -24.87
N VAL A 112 -2.94 -6.05 -24.32
CA VAL A 112 -3.40 -5.89 -22.94
C VAL A 112 -4.72 -5.13 -22.91
N PHE A 113 -5.56 -5.50 -21.96
CA PHE A 113 -6.81 -4.78 -21.71
C PHE A 113 -6.54 -3.52 -20.91
N GLY A 114 -6.77 -2.37 -21.53
CA GLY A 114 -6.71 -1.07 -20.90
C GLY A 114 -8.12 -0.53 -20.62
N ILE A 115 -8.25 0.20 -19.52
CA ILE A 115 -9.45 1.00 -19.27
C ILE A 115 -9.24 2.34 -19.96
N SER A 116 -9.99 2.60 -21.04
CA SER A 116 -10.02 3.90 -21.70
C SER A 116 -11.19 4.72 -21.19
N ARG A 117 -10.95 6.01 -20.98
CA ARG A 117 -11.97 7.01 -20.71
C ARG A 117 -12.05 7.92 -21.93
N ALA A 118 -12.57 7.38 -23.03
CA ALA A 118 -12.93 8.16 -24.21
C ALA A 118 -14.43 8.46 -24.13
N ASP A 119 -14.83 9.69 -24.44
CA ASP A 119 -16.23 10.11 -24.58
C ASP A 119 -17.15 9.77 -23.39
N ASN A 120 -16.66 9.95 -22.15
CA ASN A 120 -17.41 9.65 -20.92
C ASN A 120 -17.90 8.19 -20.78
N LYS A 121 -17.42 7.28 -21.63
CA LYS A 121 -17.64 5.85 -21.51
C LYS A 121 -16.37 5.19 -20.99
N THR A 122 -16.53 4.35 -19.98
CA THR A 122 -15.46 3.50 -19.48
C THR A 122 -15.50 2.21 -20.30
N GLU A 123 -14.67 2.14 -21.34
CA GLU A 123 -14.59 0.97 -22.20
C GLU A 123 -13.31 0.19 -21.94
N ILE A 124 -13.43 -1.14 -21.93
CA ILE A 124 -12.29 -2.04 -21.91
C ILE A 124 -11.86 -2.20 -23.36
N ILE A 125 -10.72 -1.61 -23.70
CA ILE A 125 -10.15 -1.70 -25.05
C ILE A 125 -8.92 -2.59 -25.04
N SER A 126 -8.74 -3.39 -26.09
CA SER A 126 -7.46 -4.05 -26.34
C SER A 126 -6.48 -3.03 -26.90
N VAL A 127 -5.34 -2.88 -26.24
CA VAL A 127 -4.24 -2.03 -26.70
C VAL A 127 -2.94 -2.80 -26.65
N PHE A 128 -2.04 -2.49 -27.56
CA PHE A 128 -0.69 -3.06 -27.50
C PHE A 128 0.03 -2.63 -26.22
N LEU A 129 0.74 -3.59 -25.62
CA LEU A 129 1.59 -3.35 -24.48
C LEU A 129 2.63 -2.29 -24.84
N ARG A 130 2.73 -1.28 -23.97
CA ARG A 130 3.70 -0.19 -24.07
C ARG A 130 3.98 0.37 -22.67
N PRO A 131 5.10 1.09 -22.49
CA PRO A 131 5.36 1.78 -21.23
C PRO A 131 4.29 2.84 -20.98
N THR A 132 3.65 2.78 -19.82
CA THR A 132 2.68 3.80 -19.38
C THR A 132 3.02 4.29 -17.98
N THR A 133 2.56 5.49 -17.64
CA THR A 133 2.60 6.03 -16.26
C THR A 133 1.78 5.18 -15.29
N GLY A 134 0.77 4.46 -15.79
CA GLY A 134 -0.02 3.50 -15.03
C GLY A 134 0.84 2.37 -14.44
N ASN A 135 1.76 1.80 -15.23
CA ASN A 135 2.66 0.75 -14.76
C ASN A 135 3.51 1.24 -13.56
N ILE A 136 4.09 2.45 -13.68
CA ILE A 136 4.90 3.06 -12.62
C ILE A 136 4.06 3.32 -11.37
N THR A 137 2.83 3.82 -11.53
CA THR A 137 1.91 4.08 -10.41
C THR A 137 1.54 2.80 -9.68
N GLN A 138 1.27 1.71 -10.40
CA GLN A 138 0.96 0.42 -9.80
C GLN A 138 2.17 -0.18 -9.08
N LEU A 139 3.37 -0.07 -9.65
CA LEU A 139 4.59 -0.48 -8.98
C LEU A 139 4.80 0.33 -7.68
N PHE A 140 4.59 1.64 -7.73
CA PHE A 140 4.69 2.49 -6.54
C PHE A 140 3.70 2.07 -5.45
N ARG A 141 2.43 1.79 -5.81
CA ARG A 141 1.42 1.28 -4.85
C ARG A 141 1.82 -0.06 -4.26
N LEU A 142 2.26 -1.00 -5.09
CA LEU A 142 2.77 -2.30 -4.64
C LEU A 142 3.91 -2.12 -3.62
N MET A 143 4.83 -1.19 -3.86
CA MET A 143 5.92 -0.93 -2.92
C MET A 143 5.39 -0.44 -1.57
N LEU A 144 4.36 0.42 -1.54
CA LEU A 144 3.74 0.89 -0.29
C LEU A 144 3.04 -0.26 0.46
N ASP A 145 2.34 -1.14 -0.26
CA ASP A 145 1.71 -2.33 0.33
C ASP A 145 2.74 -3.30 0.92
N VAL A 146 3.86 -3.50 0.23
CA VAL A 146 4.98 -4.33 0.70
C VAL A 146 5.59 -3.76 1.97
N LEU A 147 5.75 -2.43 2.06
CA LEU A 147 6.21 -1.76 3.29
C LEU A 147 5.21 -1.94 4.44
N ALA A 148 3.92 -1.77 4.17
CA ALA A 148 2.86 -1.99 5.16
C ALA A 148 2.89 -3.44 5.67
N PHE A 149 2.99 -4.43 4.78
CA PHE A 149 3.14 -5.83 5.15
C PHE A 149 4.35 -6.04 6.06
N PHE A 150 5.53 -5.55 5.68
CA PHE A 150 6.73 -5.74 6.49
C PHE A 150 6.62 -5.08 7.86
N ALA A 151 5.98 -3.92 7.96
CA ALA A 151 5.74 -3.25 9.23
C ALA A 151 4.86 -4.11 10.14
N VAL A 152 3.68 -4.52 9.65
CA VAL A 152 2.70 -5.29 10.40
C VAL A 152 3.26 -6.66 10.77
N ALA A 153 3.78 -7.43 9.82
CA ALA A 153 4.34 -8.76 10.08
C ALA A 153 5.51 -8.71 11.10
N THR A 154 6.35 -7.67 11.03
CA THR A 154 7.45 -7.49 12.00
C THR A 154 6.93 -7.17 13.40
N LEU A 155 5.89 -6.34 13.51
CA LEU A 155 5.26 -6.03 14.80
C LEU A 155 4.67 -7.26 15.47
N PHE A 156 3.91 -8.06 14.72
CA PHE A 156 3.31 -9.30 15.20
C PHE A 156 4.35 -10.32 15.63
N ARG A 157 5.42 -10.48 14.84
CA ARG A 157 6.50 -11.40 15.19
C ARG A 157 7.24 -10.99 16.46
N THR A 158 7.33 -9.68 16.72
CA THR A 158 8.06 -9.15 17.88
C THR A 158 7.24 -9.27 19.16
N LYS A 159 5.94 -9.01 19.09
CA LYS A 159 5.00 -9.13 20.22
C LYS A 159 3.66 -9.67 19.70
N PRO A 160 3.48 -11.00 19.66
CA PRO A 160 2.23 -11.57 19.19
C PRO A 160 1.13 -11.28 20.21
N ASP A 161 0.15 -10.49 19.79
CA ASP A 161 -1.02 -10.14 20.57
C ASP A 161 -2.25 -10.26 19.67
N PHE A 162 -2.85 -11.45 19.70
CA PHE A 162 -3.97 -11.80 18.82
C PHE A 162 -5.22 -11.00 19.16
N ASP A 163 -5.45 -10.69 20.43
CA ASP A 163 -6.65 -9.98 20.88
C ASP A 163 -6.69 -8.55 20.37
N LYS A 164 -5.55 -7.84 20.41
CA LYS A 164 -5.48 -6.48 19.85
C LYS A 164 -5.81 -6.44 18.37
N VAL A 165 -5.38 -7.46 17.64
CA VAL A 165 -5.54 -7.55 16.20
C VAL A 165 -6.96 -7.93 15.86
N LEU A 166 -7.52 -8.90 16.56
CA LEU A 166 -8.91 -9.28 16.42
C LEU A 166 -9.82 -8.07 16.69
N ASN A 167 -9.58 -7.34 17.78
CA ASN A 167 -10.33 -6.12 18.11
C ASN A 167 -10.17 -5.05 17.02
N ALA A 168 -8.97 -4.87 16.47
CA ALA A 168 -8.72 -3.94 15.38
C ALA A 168 -9.43 -4.34 14.08
N MET A 169 -9.47 -5.64 13.76
CA MET A 169 -10.20 -6.18 12.62
C MET A 169 -11.71 -6.07 12.79
N ILE A 170 -12.24 -6.32 14.00
CA ILE A 170 -13.66 -6.11 14.32
C ILE A 170 -14.01 -4.64 14.11
N ALA A 171 -13.20 -3.71 14.63
CA ALA A 171 -13.42 -2.29 14.46
C ALA A 171 -13.39 -1.88 12.97
N ALA A 172 -12.41 -2.36 12.20
CA ALA A 172 -12.35 -2.14 10.76
C ALA A 172 -13.61 -2.67 10.04
N THR A 173 -14.07 -3.87 10.41
CA THR A 173 -15.27 -4.50 9.85
C THR A 173 -16.53 -3.69 10.16
N VAL A 174 -16.68 -3.23 11.42
CA VAL A 174 -17.80 -2.39 11.84
C VAL A 174 -17.80 -1.07 11.07
N VAL A 175 -16.64 -0.41 10.94
CA VAL A 175 -16.51 0.83 10.17
C VAL A 175 -16.86 0.58 8.71
N ASN A 176 -16.35 -0.48 8.10
CA ASN A 176 -16.67 -0.83 6.72
C ASN A 176 -18.18 -1.03 6.54
N PHE A 177 -18.82 -1.80 7.42
CA PHE A 177 -20.26 -2.02 7.39
C PHE A 177 -21.08 -0.72 7.53
N MET A 178 -20.61 0.23 8.35
CA MET A 178 -21.28 1.53 8.52
C MET A 178 -21.12 2.46 7.31
N LEU A 179 -20.11 2.25 6.47
CA LEU A 179 -19.90 3.03 5.25
C LEU A 179 -20.79 2.57 4.08
N GLY A 180 -21.33 1.35 4.13
CA GLY A 180 -22.17 0.74 3.09
C GLY A 180 -21.41 -0.25 2.24
#